data_AF-W2C0T7-F1
#
_entry.id   AF-W2C0T7-F1
#
_cell.length_a   1.000
_cell.length_b   1.000
_cell.length_c   1.000
_cell.angle_alpha   90.00
_cell.angle_beta   90.00
_cell.angle_gamma   90.00
#
_symmetry.space_group_name_H-M   'P 1'
#
loop_
_entity.id
_entity.type
_entity.pdbx_description
1 polymer ?
#
loop_
_entity_poly.entity_id
_entity_poly.type
_entity_poly.pdbx_seq_one_letter_code
_entity_poly.pdbx_strand_id
1 'polypeptide(L)' 'MRNFEKITVLYERLSLDYELQGGGNSIINQKKILEEYAKKNRLENIIHFTDDGISRTQFDRPCFMAMTNGINDLPYILP' A
#
# COMPACT_ATOMS: atom_id res chain seq x y z
N MET A 1 18.98 -18.91 -14.23
CA MET A 1 17.98 -17.87 -14.58
C MET A 1 17.46 -17.29 -13.29
N ARG A 2 17.54 -15.97 -13.06
CA ARG A 2 16.88 -15.35 -11.89
C ARG A 2 15.38 -15.47 -12.12
N ASN A 3 14.70 -16.26 -11.30
CA ASN A 3 13.26 -16.32 -11.32
C ASN A 3 12.77 -14.98 -10.75
N PHE A 4 12.38 -14.05 -11.62
CA PHE A 4 11.67 -12.86 -11.16
C PHE A 4 10.26 -13.32 -10.80
N GLU A 5 10.09 -13.76 -9.55
CA GLU A 5 8.76 -14.08 -9.05
C GLU A 5 7.88 -12.85 -9.22
N LYS A 6 6.72 -13.04 -9.87
CA LYS A 6 5.73 -11.98 -10.00
C LYS A 6 5.30 -11.58 -8.59
N ILE A 7 5.32 -10.28 -8.33
CA ILE A 7 4.83 -9.68 -7.10
C ILE A 7 3.40 -9.16 -7.33
N THR A 8 2.57 -9.24 -6.30
CA THR A 8 1.28 -8.56 -6.26
C THR A 8 1.43 -7.36 -5.34
N VAL A 9 1.21 -6.16 -5.87
CA VAL A 9 1.23 -4.95 -5.05
C VAL A 9 -0.18 -4.57 -4.63
N LEU A 10 -0.36 -4.37 -3.32
CA LEU A 10 -1.55 -3.78 -2.73
C LEU A 10 -1.19 -2.38 -2.21
N TYR A 11 -1.91 -1.36 -2.64
CA TYR A 11 -1.63 0.03 -2.27
C TYR A 11 -2.82 0.62 -1.51
N GLU A 12 -2.57 1.11 -0.30
CA GLU A 12 -3.54 1.78 0.57
C GLU A 12 -3.19 3.25 0.75
N ARG A 13 -4.22 4.06 0.97
CA ARG A 13 -4.03 5.48 1.26
C ARG A 13 -5.11 6.00 2.19
N LEU A 14 -4.70 6.83 3.15
CA LEU A 14 -5.60 7.62 3.97
C LEU A 14 -5.17 9.07 3.93
N SER A 15 -6.12 9.99 3.75
CA SER A 15 -5.81 11.41 3.77
C SER A 15 -5.78 11.95 5.19
N LEU A 16 -4.86 12.88 5.45
CA LEU A 16 -4.72 13.60 6.72
C LEU A 16 -6.05 14.07 7.32
N ASP A 17 -6.95 14.62 6.48
CA ASP A 17 -8.25 15.14 6.93
C ASP A 17 -9.15 14.08 7.58
N TYR A 18 -8.95 12.80 7.27
CA TYR A 18 -9.71 11.69 7.86
C TYR A 18 -9.09 11.18 9.16
N GLU A 19 -7.78 11.32 9.38
CA GLU A 19 -7.17 10.97 10.67
C GLU A 19 -7.78 11.82 11.80
N LEU A 20 -7.96 13.12 11.54
CA LEU A 20 -8.58 14.07 12.47
C LEU A 20 -10.03 13.72 12.83
N GLN A 21 -10.69 12.87 12.04
CA GLN A 21 -12.06 12.39 12.27
C GLN A 21 -12.10 10.96 12.86
N GLY A 22 -10.97 10.40 13.30
CA GLY A 22 -10.90 9.03 13.84
C GLY A 22 -10.76 7.95 12.76
N GLY A 23 -10.22 8.29 11.60
CA GLY A 23 -10.08 7.42 10.43
C GLY A 23 -9.07 6.26 10.53
N GLY A 24 -8.39 6.06 11.67
CA GLY A 24 -7.35 5.04 11.83
C GLY A 24 -7.81 3.59 11.52
N ASN A 25 -9.11 3.29 11.68
CA ASN A 25 -9.67 1.99 11.28
C ASN A 25 -9.74 1.78 9.76
N SER A 26 -9.60 2.83 8.96
CA SER A 26 -9.82 2.77 7.52
C SER A 26 -8.65 2.13 6.77
N ILE A 27 -7.39 2.37 7.15
CA ILE A 27 -6.22 1.68 6.54
C ILE A 27 -6.30 0.17 6.80
N ILE A 28 -6.60 -0.22 8.04
CA ILE A 28 -6.75 -1.63 8.42
C ILE A 28 -7.87 -2.30 7.60
N ASN A 29 -8.99 -1.61 7.44
CA ASN A 29 -10.11 -2.13 6.64
C ASN A 29 -9.77 -2.20 5.15
N GLN A 30 -9.03 -1.22 4.61
CA GLN A 30 -8.55 -1.23 3.22
C GLN A 30 -7.65 -2.43 2.96
N LYS A 31 -6.66 -2.68 3.83
CA LYS A 31 -5.76 -3.85 3.74
C LYS A 31 -6.56 -5.15 3.69
N LYS A 32 -7.52 -5.33 4.60
CA LYS A 32 -8.39 -6.53 4.62
C LYS A 32 -9.16 -6.72 3.31
N ILE A 33 -9.74 -5.65 2.76
CA ILE A 33 -10.49 -5.73 1.49
C ILE A 33 -9.56 -6.15 0.34
N LEU A 34 -8.36 -5.59 0.29
CA LEU A 34 -7.37 -5.88 -0.75
C LEU A 34 -6.81 -7.30 -0.63
N GLU A 35 -6.50 -7.75 0.58
CA GLU A 35 -6.07 -9.12 0.86
C GLU A 35 -7.15 -10.15 0.48
N GLU A 36 -8.41 -9.90 0.85
CA GLU A 36 -9.54 -10.76 0.47
C GLU A 36 -9.72 -10.83 -1.04
N TYR A 37 -9.54 -9.70 -1.74
CA TYR A 37 -9.55 -9.68 -3.21
C TYR A 37 -8.39 -10.49 -3.78
N ALA A 38 -7.17 -10.29 -3.29
CA ALA A 38 -5.99 -11.01 -3.74
C ALA A 38 -6.15 -12.53 -3.56
N LYS A 39 -6.61 -12.94 -2.38
CA LYS A 39 -6.90 -14.33 -2.03
C LYS A 39 -7.93 -14.97 -2.97
N LYS A 40 -9.07 -14.29 -3.21
CA LYS A 40 -10.12 -14.78 -4.11
C LYS A 40 -9.63 -14.98 -5.55
N ASN A 41 -8.64 -14.19 -5.97
CA ASN A 41 -8.09 -14.22 -7.33
C ASN A 41 -6.76 -15.00 -7.45
N ARG A 42 -6.31 -15.67 -6.37
CA ARG A 42 -5.02 -16.39 -6.33
C ARG A 42 -3.83 -15.48 -6.72
N LEU A 43 -3.87 -14.24 -6.27
CA LEU A 43 -2.75 -13.31 -6.37
C LEU A 43 -1.81 -13.56 -5.19
N GLU A 44 -0.59 -14.00 -5.49
CA GLU A 44 0.42 -14.40 -4.51
C GLU A 44 1.56 -13.37 -4.45
N ASN A 45 2.51 -13.58 -3.53
CA ASN A 45 3.68 -12.71 -3.33
C ASN A 45 3.29 -11.24 -3.11
N ILE A 46 2.45 -11.04 -2.10
CA ILE A 46 1.80 -9.76 -1.79
C ILE A 46 2.78 -8.82 -1.08
N ILE A 47 2.85 -7.57 -1.54
CA ILE A 47 3.58 -6.47 -0.89
C ILE A 47 2.62 -5.29 -0.73
N HIS A 48 2.54 -4.76 0.49
CA HIS A 48 1.73 -3.59 0.80
C HIS A 48 2.54 -2.30 0.69
N PHE A 49 1.89 -1.25 0.19
CA PHE A 49 2.39 0.11 0.15
C PHE A 49 1.32 1.02 0.73
N THR A 50 1.65 1.76 1.79
CA THR A 50 0.64 2.55 2.51
C THR A 50 1.09 4.01 2.61
N ASP A 51 0.33 4.91 2.01
CA ASP A 51 0.46 6.36 2.19
C ASP A 51 -0.59 6.85 3.21
N ASP A 52 -0.25 6.82 4.49
CA ASP A 52 -1.11 7.26 5.59
C ASP A 52 -0.86 8.74 5.95
N GLY A 53 -1.90 9.45 6.36
CA GLY A 53 -1.81 10.85 6.79
C GLY A 53 -1.38 11.85 5.72
N ILE A 54 -1.41 11.51 4.43
CA ILE A 54 -0.94 12.43 3.38
C ILE A 54 -2.06 13.37 2.91
N SER A 55 -1.80 14.68 2.95
CA SER A 55 -2.74 15.70 2.48
C SER A 55 -3.19 15.45 1.05
N ARG A 56 -4.46 15.81 0.75
CA ARG A 56 -5.01 15.73 -0.61
C ARG A 56 -4.27 16.62 -1.60
N THR A 57 -3.72 17.74 -1.12
CA THR A 57 -2.99 18.73 -1.93
C THR A 57 -1.53 18.36 -2.20
N GLN A 58 -0.98 17.40 -1.45
CA GLN A 58 0.35 16.88 -1.68
C GLN A 58 0.28 15.83 -2.78
N PHE A 59 0.91 16.08 -3.92
CA PHE A 59 0.98 15.13 -5.04
C PHE A 59 2.08 14.09 -4.86
N ASP A 60 3.08 14.38 -4.02
CA ASP A 60 4.12 13.42 -3.67
C ASP A 60 3.56 12.33 -2.76
N ARG A 61 3.55 11.11 -3.30
CA ARG A 61 3.04 9.89 -2.67
C ARG A 61 4.21 8.93 -2.51
N PRO A 62 4.99 9.01 -1.42
CA PRO A 62 6.27 8.32 -1.29
C PRO A 62 6.14 6.81 -1.50
N CYS A 63 5.12 6.16 -0.94
CA CYS A 63 4.92 4.73 -1.15
C CYS A 63 4.46 4.42 -2.58
N PHE A 64 3.60 5.24 -3.17
CA PHE A 64 3.25 5.09 -4.60
C PHE A 64 4.47 5.26 -5.51
N MET A 65 5.32 6.24 -5.24
CA MET A 65 6.54 6.50 -6.02
C MET A 65 7.56 5.38 -5.84
N ALA A 66 7.70 4.84 -4.64
CA ALA A 66 8.54 3.67 -4.38
C ALA A 66 8.02 2.42 -5.11
N MET A 67 6.69 2.23 -5.15
CA MET A 67 6.06 1.16 -5.93
C MET A 67 6.37 1.30 -7.43
N THR A 68 6.26 2.51 -8.00
CA THR A 68 6.44 2.73 -9.45
C THR A 68 7.91 2.74 -9.90
N ASN A 69 8.83 3.19 -9.05
CA ASN A 69 10.27 3.21 -9.34
C ASN A 69 10.92 1.82 -9.25
N GLY A 70 10.17 0.81 -8.79
CA GLY A 70 10.61 -0.57 -8.64
C GLY A 70 11.00 -0.89 -7.21
N ILE A 71 10.56 -2.06 -6.74
CA ILE A 71 10.69 -2.58 -5.36
C ILE A 71 12.14 -2.72 -4.85
N ASN A 72 13.15 -2.40 -5.66
CA ASN A 72 14.55 -2.55 -5.29
C ASN A 72 15.03 -1.52 -4.24
N ASP A 73 14.29 -0.43 -4.01
CA ASP A 73 14.66 0.64 -3.08
C ASP A 73 13.56 0.92 -2.02
N LEU A 74 13.14 -0.11 -1.26
CA LEU A 74 12.20 0.10 -0.15
C LEU A 74 12.90 0.29 1.20
N PRO A 75 12.96 1.52 1.75
CA PRO A 75 13.00 1.73 3.18
C PRO A 75 11.55 1.78 3.71
N TYR A 76 11.32 1.08 4.82
CA TYR A 76 10.11 1.08 5.67
C TYR A 76 8.95 0.17 5.24
N ILE A 77 9.18 -1.12 5.50
CA ILE A 77 8.14 -2.04 5.98
C ILE A 77 7.80 -1.59 7.41
N LEU A 78 6.59 -1.06 7.65
CA LEU A 78 6.05 -1.05 9.01
C LEU A 78 5.61 -2.48 9.34
N PRO A 79 6.03 -3.04 10.50
CA PRO A 79 5.62 -4.36 10.95
C PRO A 79 4.10 -4.47 11.19
#